data_AF-A0A1V6EWQ8-F1
#
_entry.id   AF-A0A1V6EWQ8-F1
#
_cell.length_a   1.000
_cell.length_b   1.000
_cell.length_c   1.000
_cell.angle_alpha   90.00
_cell.angle_beta   90.00
_cell.angle_gamma   90.00
#
_symmetry.space_group_name_H-M   'P 1'
#
loop_
_entity.id
_entity.type
_entity.pdbx_description
1 polymer ?
#
loop_
_entity_poly.entity_id
_entity_poly.type
_entity_poly.pdbx_seq_one_letter_code
_entity_poly.pdbx_strand_id
1 'polypeptide(L)' 'MHLMEYNQFTQILNEKIFESSKPDLLDKISKNPNRFIGLFRPTRAKAKVMQNLLQSHEIKFGEAFESI' A
#
# COMPACT_ATOMS: atom_id res chain seq x y z
N MET A 1 25.59 20.14 -4.70
CA MET A 1 24.87 18.87 -4.87
C MET A 1 24.86 18.20 -3.50
N HIS A 2 23.76 18.31 -2.76
CA HIS A 2 23.63 17.63 -1.48
C HIS A 2 23.16 16.21 -1.82
N LEU A 3 24.02 15.22 -1.63
CA LEU A 3 23.57 13.83 -1.69
C LEU A 3 22.74 13.55 -0.44
N MET A 4 21.61 12.87 -0.62
CA MET A 4 20.86 12.30 0.47
C MET A 4 21.58 11.07 0.98
N GLU A 5 21.68 10.94 2.30
CA GLU A 5 22.25 9.74 2.90
C GLU A 5 21.32 8.54 2.65
N TYR A 6 21.90 7.39 2.31
CA TYR A 6 21.16 6.15 2.03
C TYR A 6 20.20 5.76 3.18
N ASN A 7 20.61 6.03 4.42
CA ASN A 7 19.80 5.76 5.60
C ASN A 7 18.55 6.65 5.67
N GLN A 8 18.65 7.92 5.25
CA GLN A 8 17.51 8.83 5.20
C GLN A 8 16.54 8.40 4.11
N PHE A 9 17.05 8.03 2.93
CA PHE A 9 16.24 7.51 1.83
C PHE A 9 15.46 6.23 2.23
N THR A 10 16.14 5.27 2.85
CA THR A 10 15.50 4.02 3.29
C THR A 10 14.49 4.24 4.41
N GLN A 11 14.74 5.19 5.32
CA GLN A 11 13.80 5.57 6.35
C GLN A 11 12.50 6.14 5.75
N ILE A 12 12.60 7.09 4.83
CA ILE A 12 11.44 7.70 4.16
C ILE A 12 10.58 6.64 3.46
N LEU A 13 11.21 5.72 2.73
CA LEU A 13 10.48 4.64 2.05
C LEU A 13 9.78 3.72 3.05
N ASN A 14 10.44 3.35 4.15
CA ASN A 14 9.87 2.43 5.11
C ASN A 14 8.66 3.01 5.84
N GLU A 15 8.77 4.27 6.28
CA GLU A 15 7.69 5.00 6.93
C GLU A 15 6.50 5.19 5.98
N LYS A 16 6.75 5.66 4.75
CA LYS A 16 5.69 5.96 3.79
C LYS A 16 4.98 4.72 3.27
N ILE A 17 5.71 3.64 2.97
CA ILE A 17 5.14 2.48 2.28
C ILE A 17 4.53 1.47 3.26
N PHE A 18 5.25 1.14 4.34
CA PHE A 18 4.90 -0.05 5.14
C PHE A 18 4.14 0.25 6.43
N GLU A 19 4.37 1.40 7.06
CA GLU A 19 3.92 1.66 8.44
C GLU A 19 2.39 1.58 8.60
N SER A 20 1.63 2.16 7.66
CA SER A 20 0.15 2.19 7.68
C SER A 20 -0.52 1.09 6.85
N SER A 21 0.24 0.24 6.16
CA SER A 21 -0.28 -0.70 5.15
C SER A 21 -1.33 -1.69 5.69
N LYS A 22 -1.10 -2.29 6.86
CA LYS A 22 -1.96 -3.33 7.44
C LYS A 22 -3.21 -2.76 8.14
N PRO A 23 -3.11 -1.72 8.98
CA PRO A 23 -4.30 -1.07 9.55
C PRO A 23 -5.24 -0.54 8.48
N ASP A 24 -4.71 0.13 7.45
CA ASP A 24 -5.49 0.66 6.33
C ASP A 24 -6.26 -0.44 5.60
N LEU A 25 -5.62 -1.60 5.40
CA LEU A 25 -6.23 -2.74 4.74
C LEU A 25 -7.40 -3.29 5.56
N LEU A 26 -7.25 -3.42 6.88
CA LEU A 26 -8.31 -3.89 7.77
C LEU A 26 -9.50 -2.92 7.78
N ASP A 27 -9.24 -1.61 7.84
CA ASP A 27 -10.29 -0.59 7.78
C ASP A 27 -11.04 -0.62 6.45
N LYS A 28 -10.33 -0.78 5.32
CA LYS A 28 -10.95 -0.92 3.98
C LYS A 28 -11.81 -2.17 3.86
N ILE A 29 -11.39 -3.29 4.45
CA ILE A 29 -12.16 -4.54 4.49
C ILE A 29 -13.41 -4.37 5.36
N SER A 30 -13.27 -3.76 6.53
CA SER A 30 -14.37 -3.49 7.46
C SER A 30 -15.45 -2.62 6.82
N LYS A 31 -15.04 -1.53 6.16
CA LYS A 31 -15.97 -0.57 5.51
C LYS A 31 -16.63 -1.13 4.25
N ASN A 32 -15.93 -1.97 3.48
CA ASN A 32 -16.41 -2.44 2.17
C ASN A 32 -16.10 -3.93 1.92
N PRO A 33 -16.65 -4.86 2.73
CA PRO A 33 -16.35 -6.29 2.61
C PRO A 33 -16.78 -6.86 1.25
N ASN A 34 -17.87 -6.33 0.67
CA ASN A 34 -18.41 -6.70 -0.63
C ASN A 34 -17.38 -6.56 -1.78
N ARG A 35 -16.44 -5.62 -1.67
CA ARG A 35 -15.37 -5.44 -2.66
C ARG A 35 -14.45 -6.66 -2.74
N PHE A 36 -14.21 -7.31 -1.60
CA PHE A 36 -13.25 -8.40 -1.45
C PHE A 36 -13.88 -9.78 -1.66
N ILE A 37 -15.21 -9.89 -1.58
CA ILE A 37 -15.94 -11.11 -1.98
C ILE A 37 -16.28 -11.05 -3.48
N GLY A 38 -16.19 -12.19 -4.16
CA GLY A 38 -16.28 -12.28 -5.62
C GLY A 38 -17.70 -12.47 -6.11
N LEU A 39 -18.60 -11.51 -5.92
CA LEU A 39 -19.99 -11.67 -6.39
C LEU A 39 -20.12 -11.62 -7.92
N PHE A 40 -19.29 -10.81 -8.60
CA PHE A 40 -19.43 -10.52 -10.05
C PHE A 40 -18.14 -10.72 -10.88
N ARG A 41 -17.04 -11.17 -10.27
CA ARG A 41 -15.76 -11.39 -10.98
C ARG A 41 -15.08 -12.65 -10.45
N PRO A 42 -14.55 -13.55 -11.31
CA PRO A 42 -13.98 -14.86 -10.90
C PRO A 42 -12.68 -14.77 -10.08
N THR A 43 -12.23 -13.59 -9.69
CA THR A 43 -11.05 -13.38 -8.85
C THR A 43 -11.33 -13.77 -7.39
N ARG A 44 -10.50 -14.65 -6.83
CA ARG A 44 -10.56 -15.10 -5.44
C ARG A 44 -10.35 -13.95 -4.44
N ALA A 45 -10.98 -14.04 -3.26
CA ALA A 45 -10.89 -13.01 -2.22
C ALA A 45 -9.43 -12.68 -1.82
N LYS A 46 -8.57 -13.70 -1.65
CA LYS A 46 -7.13 -13.52 -1.37
C LYS A 46 -6.42 -12.67 -2.43
N ALA A 47 -6.74 -12.88 -3.71
CA ALA A 47 -6.13 -12.11 -4.80
C ALA A 47 -6.56 -10.64 -4.74
N LYS A 48 -7.82 -10.36 -4.40
CA LYS A 48 -8.31 -8.99 -4.25
C LYS A 48 -7.69 -8.25 -3.06
N VAL A 49 -7.48 -8.94 -1.94
CA VAL A 49 -6.75 -8.39 -0.78
C VAL A 49 -5.32 -8.04 -1.16
N MET A 50 -4.63 -8.96 -1.85
CA MET A 50 -3.27 -8.71 -2.35
C MET A 50 -3.21 -7.57 -3.36
N GLN A 51 -4.15 -7.50 -4.30
CA GLN A 51 -4.24 -6.40 -5.26
C GLN A 51 -4.41 -5.05 -4.54
N ASN A 52 -5.28 -4.99 -3.53
CA ASN A 52 -5.48 -3.76 -2.76
C ASN A 52 -4.20 -3.31 -2.05
N LEU A 53 -3.48 -4.26 -1.44
CA LEU A 53 -2.24 -3.98 -0.74
C LEU A 53 -1.14 -3.52 -1.70
N LEU A 54 -0.93 -4.23 -2.81
CA LEU A 54 0.10 -3.93 -3.79
C LEU A 54 -0.14 -2.58 -4.48
N GLN A 55 -1.38 -2.29 -4.88
CA GLN A 55 -1.73 -0.98 -5.45
C GLN A 55 -1.52 0.15 -4.44
N SER A 56 -1.83 -0.10 -3.16
CA SER A 56 -1.56 0.89 -2.12
C SER A 56 -0.08 1.15 -1.94
N HIS A 57 0.77 0.13 -2.04
CA HIS A 57 2.22 0.30 -1.99
C HIS A 57 2.75 1.05 -3.22
N GLU A 58 2.23 0.77 -4.41
CA GLU A 58 2.61 1.46 -5.65
C GLU A 58 2.34 2.97 -5.57
N ILE A 59 1.15 3.37 -5.07
CA ILE A 59 0.81 4.78 -4.88
C ILE A 59 1.74 5.43 -3.85
N LYS A 60 1.90 4.81 -2.67
CA LYS A 60 2.76 5.32 -1.59
C LYS A 60 4.24 5.40 -2.01
N PHE A 61 4.67 4.51 -2.90
CA PHE A 61 6.01 4.56 -3.49
C PHE A 61 6.19 5.81 -4.35
N GLY A 62 5.22 6.14 -5.21
CA GLY A 62 5.22 7.40 -5.96
C GLY A 62 5.30 8.62 -5.04
N GLU A 63 4.45 8.69 -4.02
CA GLU A 63 4.43 9.79 -3.03
C GLU A 63 5.76 9.90 -2.26
N ALA A 64 6.41 8.78 -1.95
CA ALA A 64 7.70 8.77 -1.27
C ALA A 64 8.80 9.37 -2.15
N PHE A 65 8.81 9.07 -3.46
CA PHE A 65 9.76 9.65 -4.41
C PHE A 65 9.58 11.17 -4.59
N GLU A 66 8.36 11.69 -4.45
CA GLU A 66 8.12 13.13 -4.46
C GLU A 66 8.69 13.83 -3.21
N SER A 67 8.95 13.08 -2.13
CA SER A 67 9.48 13.59 -0.87
C SER A 67 11.01 13.49 -0.75
N ILE A 68 11.67 12.95 -1.77
CA ILE A 68 13.11 12.66 -1.84
C ILE A 68 13.80 13.66 -2.77
#